data_AF-A0A1H9ZU81-F1
#
_entry.id   AF-A0A1H9ZU81-F1
#
_cell.length_a   1.000
_cell.length_b   1.000
_cell.length_c   1.000
_cell.angle_alpha   90.00
_cell.angle_beta   90.00
_cell.angle_gamma   90.00
#
_symmetry.space_group_name_H-M   'P 1'
#
loop_
_entity.id
_entity.type
_entity.pdbx_description
1 polymer ?
#
loop_
_entity_poly.entity_id
_entity_poly.type
_entity_poly.pdbx_seq_one_letter_code
_entity_poly.pdbx_strand_id
1 'polypeptide(L)' 'MKEILELSKQLQEAIKRRDQYELQANLVDKELFDAIYSKYLAEVEYINYIIKQAKALYDREDFHILRKKKNGRKIK' A
#
# COMPACT_ATOMS: atom_id res chain seq x y z
N MET A 1 -6.61 16.30 -5.87
CA MET A 1 -7.55 15.16 -5.73
C MET A 1 -7.36 14.04 -6.77
N LYS A 2 -7.17 14.31 -8.09
CA LYS A 2 -6.93 13.26 -9.09
C LYS A 2 -5.66 12.42 -8.83
N GLU A 3 -4.60 13.03 -8.30
CA GLU A 3 -3.33 12.37 -8.01
C GLU A 3 -3.41 11.37 -6.83
N ILE A 4 -4.23 11.64 -5.79
CA ILE A 4 -4.47 10.65 -4.72
C ILE A 4 -5.15 9.42 -5.29
N LEU A 5 -6.18 9.62 -6.11
CA LEU A 5 -6.96 8.51 -6.65
C LEU A 5 -6.07 7.60 -7.50
N GLU A 6 -5.16 8.19 -8.27
CA GLU A 6 -4.17 7.45 -9.05
C GLU A 6 -3.17 6.70 -8.16
N LEU A 7 -2.58 7.36 -7.14
CA LEU A 7 -1.70 6.69 -6.18
C LEU A 7 -2.42 5.58 -5.40
N SER A 8 -3.71 5.75 -5.11
CA SER A 8 -4.53 4.75 -4.40
C SER A 8 -4.79 3.53 -5.29
N LYS A 9 -5.03 3.75 -6.58
CA LYS A 9 -5.18 2.68 -7.57
C LYS A 9 -3.87 1.91 -7.74
N GLN A 10 -2.76 2.64 -7.93
CA GLN A 10 -1.42 2.04 -8.03
C GLN A 10 -1.06 1.23 -6.79
N LEU A 11 -1.41 1.71 -5.59
CA LEU A 11 -1.19 1.00 -4.33
C LEU A 11 -1.99 -0.31 -4.29
N GLN A 12 -3.26 -0.27 -4.66
CA GLN A 12 -4.10 -1.47 -4.70
C GLN A 12 -3.59 -2.51 -5.70
N GLU A 13 -3.14 -2.08 -6.88
CA GLU A 13 -2.57 -2.97 -7.89
C GLU A 13 -1.26 -3.59 -7.43
N ALA A 14 -0.37 -2.80 -6.81
CA ALA A 14 0.90 -3.29 -6.28
C ALA A 14 0.70 -4.31 -5.16
N ILE A 15 -0.25 -4.07 -4.24
CA ILE A 15 -0.61 -5.02 -3.18
C ILE A 15 -1.11 -6.34 -3.80
N LYS A 16 -1.99 -6.29 -4.80
CA LYS A 16 -2.48 -7.49 -5.47
C LYS A 16 -1.36 -8.30 -6.11
N ARG A 17 -0.42 -7.63 -6.79
CA ARG A 17 0.74 -8.29 -7.41
C ARG A 17 1.67 -8.91 -6.38
N ARG A 18 1.96 -8.19 -5.29
CA ARG A 18 2.73 -8.73 -4.16
C ARG A 18 2.09 -10.02 -3.63
N ASP A 19 0.80 -10.01 -3.33
CA ASP A 19 0.09 -11.18 -2.79
C ASP A 19 0.11 -12.36 -3.78
N GLN A 20 0.00 -12.05 -5.07
CA GLN A 20 0.14 -13.06 -6.13
C GLN A 20 1.55 -13.65 -6.19
N TYR A 21 2.61 -12.84 -6.11
CA TYR A 21 3.99 -13.33 -6.11
C TYR A 21 4.32 -14.11 -4.84
N GLU A 22 3.80 -13.69 -3.68
CA GLU A 22 3.93 -14.45 -2.43
C GLU A 22 3.29 -15.83 -2.55
N LEU A 23 2.07 -15.91 -3.08
CA LEU A 23 1.40 -17.19 -3.33
C LEU A 23 2.19 -18.04 -4.32
N GLN A 24 2.67 -17.46 -5.42
CA GLN A 24 3.46 -18.19 -6.41
C GLN A 24 4.78 -18.70 -5.83
N ALA A 25 5.48 -17.89 -5.02
CA ALA A 25 6.73 -18.31 -4.37
C ALA A 25 6.51 -19.55 -3.48
N ASN A 26 5.38 -19.62 -2.78
CA ASN A 26 5.03 -20.77 -1.94
C ASN A 26 4.65 -22.04 -2.74
N LEU A 27 4.43 -21.93 -4.05
CA LEU A 27 3.96 -23.04 -4.91
C LEU A 27 5.02 -23.56 -5.88
N VAL A 28 6.18 -22.91 -5.98
CA VAL A 28 7.21 -23.26 -6.97
C VAL A 28 8.43 -23.90 -6.34
N ASP A 29 9.17 -24.66 -7.16
CA ASP A 29 10.44 -25.26 -6.77
C ASP A 29 11.53 -24.22 -6.55
N LYS A 30 12.60 -24.63 -5.86
CA LYS A 30 13.68 -23.76 -5.39
C LYS A 30 14.34 -22.90 -6.47
N GLU A 31 14.49 -23.42 -7.69
CA GLU A 31 15.10 -22.66 -8.81
C GLU A 31 14.22 -21.51 -9.30
N LEU A 32 12.90 -21.66 -9.20
CA LEU A 32 11.95 -20.63 -9.62
C LEU A 32 11.55 -19.70 -8.46
N PHE A 33 11.73 -20.16 -7.22
CA PHE A 33 11.49 -19.39 -6.00
C PHE A 33 12.25 -18.06 -6.03
N ASP A 34 13.56 -18.07 -6.27
CA ASP A 34 14.38 -16.86 -6.21
C ASP A 34 13.93 -15.81 -7.24
N ALA A 35 13.54 -16.24 -8.45
CA ALA A 35 13.04 -15.36 -9.50
C ALA A 35 11.69 -14.74 -9.13
N ILE A 36 10.79 -15.50 -8.48
CA ILE A 36 9.48 -14.99 -8.05
C ILE A 36 9.61 -14.13 -6.80
N TYR A 37 10.48 -14.52 -5.87
CA TYR A 37 10.77 -13.78 -4.64
C TYR A 37 11.40 -12.42 -4.95
N SER A 38 12.27 -12.33 -5.96
CA SER A 38 12.78 -11.04 -6.44
C SER A 38 11.66 -10.11 -6.93
N LYS A 39 10.64 -10.63 -7.62
CA LYS A 39 9.47 -9.84 -8.04
C LYS A 39 8.61 -9.42 -6.86
N TYR A 40 8.42 -10.30 -5.88
CA TYR A 40 7.75 -9.95 -4.63
C TYR A 40 8.45 -8.77 -3.93
N LEU A 41 9.77 -8.82 -3.78
CA LEU A 41 10.55 -7.74 -3.16
C LEU A 41 10.41 -6.43 -3.92
N ALA A 42 10.45 -6.46 -5.26
CA ALA A 42 10.26 -5.27 -6.09
C ALA A 42 8.88 -4.62 -5.87
N GLU A 43 7.80 -5.41 -5.74
CA GLU A 43 6.47 -4.86 -5.44
C GLU A 43 6.41 -4.28 -4.01
N VAL A 44 7.10 -4.88 -3.04
CA VAL A 44 7.19 -4.32 -1.67
C VAL A 44 7.89 -2.95 -1.68
N GLU A 45 9.00 -2.81 -2.41
CA GLU A 45 9.68 -1.52 -2.57
C GLU A 45 8.80 -0.50 -3.28
N TYR A 46 8.06 -0.92 -4.30
CA TYR A 46 7.15 -0.04 -5.03
C TYR A 46 5.99 0.46 -4.16
N ILE A 47 5.43 -0.40 -3.30
CA ILE A 47 4.42 -0.01 -2.29
C ILE A 47 4.99 1.08 -1.36
N ASN A 48 6.20 0.88 -0.85
CA ASN A 48 6.87 1.86 0.02
C ASN A 48 7.10 3.20 -0.69
N TYR A 49 7.46 3.16 -1.97
CA TYR A 49 7.60 4.34 -2.80
C TYR A 49 6.27 5.09 -2.93
N ILE A 50 5.16 4.41 -3.24
CA ILE A 50 3.84 5.04 -3.35
C ILE A 50 3.43 5.68 -2.02
N ILE A 51 3.66 5.01 -0.90
CA ILE A 51 3.38 5.56 0.43
C ILE A 51 4.21 6.83 0.70
N LYS A 52 5.48 6.85 0.29
CA LYS A 52 6.35 8.03 0.42
C LYS A 52 5.84 9.20 -0.45
N GLN A 53 5.42 8.93 -1.67
CA GLN A 53 4.81 9.92 -2.57
C GLN A 53 3.50 10.47 -1.99
N ALA A 54 2.62 9.60 -1.48
CA ALA A 54 1.37 10.00 -0.86
C ALA A 54 1.60 10.90 0.38
N LYS A 55 2.62 10.60 1.19
CA LYS A 55 3.02 11.43 2.34
C LYS A 55 3.62 12.78 1.93
N ALA A 56 4.31 12.85 0.80
CA ALA A 56 4.86 14.12 0.30
C ALA A 56 3.77 15.04 -0.25
N LEU A 57 2.70 14.47 -0.81
CA LEU A 57 1.55 15.23 -1.30
C LEU A 57 0.59 15.64 -0.18
N TYR A 58 0.50 14.85 0.89
CA TYR A 58 -0.34 15.11 2.06
C TYR A 58 0.51 14.95 3.30
N ASP A 59 1.14 16.06 3.71
CA ASP A 59 1.83 16.12 4.98
C ASP A 59 0.86 15.73 6.11
N ARG A 60 1.39 15.06 7.13
CA ARG A 60 0.61 14.32 8.15
C ARG A 60 -0.52 15.11 8.84
N GLU A 61 -0.56 16.42 8.73
CA GLU A 61 -1.61 17.27 9.33
C GLU A 61 -3.00 16.98 8.74
N ASP A 62 -3.11 16.56 7.48
CA ASP A 62 -4.41 16.21 6.87
C ASP A 62 -4.91 14.79 7.16
N PHE A 63 -4.07 13.92 7.76
CA PHE A 63 -4.53 12.62 8.28
C PHE A 63 -5.51 12.77 9.46
N HIS A 64 -5.66 13.98 10.02
CA HIS A 64 -6.71 14.30 10.99
C HIS A 64 -8.13 14.27 10.40
N ILE A 65 -8.30 14.37 9.08
CA ILE A 65 -9.62 14.35 8.43
C ILE A 65 -10.29 12.96 8.54
N LEU A 66 -9.50 11.88 8.63
CA LEU A 66 -10.04 10.52 8.86
C LEU A 66 -10.25 10.17 10.34
N ARG A 67 -9.85 11.06 11.26
CA ARG A 67 -10.15 10.95 12.70
C ARG A 67 -11.33 11.83 13.12
N LYS A 68 -12.28 12.11 12.23
CA LYS A 68 -13.64 12.54 12.65
C LYS A 68 -14.58 11.34 12.78
N LYS A 69 -14.44 10.61 13.89
CA LYS A 69 -15.53 9.89 14.58
C LYS A 69 -15.41 10.29 16.05
N LYS A 70 -16.45 10.63 16.79
CA LYS A 70 -17.89 10.81 16.58
C LYS A 70 -18.33 11.56 17.85
N ASN A 71 -19.17 12.57 17.68
CA ASN A 71 -20.05 13.15 18.70
C ASN A 71 -19.39 13.83 19.90
N GLY A 72 -19.39 15.16 19.83
CA GLY A 72 -19.71 15.97 21.00
C GLY A 72 -21.06 15.54 21.58
N ARG A 73 -21.01 14.89 22.74
CA ARG A 73 -22.08 14.94 23.74
C ARG A 73 -21.39 14.96 25.09
N LYS A 74 -21.17 16.17 25.61
CA LYS A 74 -21.07 16.37 27.06
C LYS A 74 -22.47 16.06 27.59
N ILE A 75 -22.65 14.89 28.18
CA ILE A 75 -23.78 14.66 29.07
C ILE A 75 -23.38 15.40 30.35
N LYS A 76 -24.12 16.47 30.65
CA LYS A 76 -24.08 17.17 31.93
C LYS A 76 -24.62 16.25 33.02
#